data_AF-A0A3M2F7K2-F1
#
_entry.id   AF-A0A3M2F7K2-F1
#
_cell.length_a   1.000
_cell.length_b   1.000
_cell.length_c   1.000
_cell.angle_alpha   90.00
_cell.angle_beta   90.00
_cell.angle_gamma   90.00
#
_symmetry.space_group_name_H-M   'P 1'
#
loop_
_entity.id
_entity.type
_entity.pdbx_description
1 polymer ?
#
loop_
_entity_poly.entity_id
_entity_poly.type
_entity_poly.pdbx_seq_one_letter_code
_entity_poly.pdbx_strand_id
1 'polypeptide(L)'
;MKDDGNGSYEATWTFPAESYLKTIFRSAAVSADSVAGYFHSNFFERIDFASGDVDSVRINFTKDFFNNITTLNVTRRNGAYGSFTMEEQDQLSVLTGYWVTHDSFYVDVRAEYYQDGSSYLYYAVYQNRASFENGDDPILVAEYNFAPDGSGEGVVRKDGETYEVTLDDGGVGQITLNGAKAQFNMYQ
;
A
#
# COMPACT_ATOMS: atom_id res chain seq x y z
N MET A 1 30.81 -8.21 22.92
CA MET A 1 30.41 -7.16 21.97
C MET A 1 29.00 -6.76 22.32
N LYS A 2 28.73 -5.47 22.52
CA LYS A 2 27.37 -4.96 22.65
C LYS A 2 26.87 -4.76 21.22
N ASP A 3 25.76 -5.39 20.87
CA ASP A 3 25.03 -5.08 19.64
C ASP A 3 24.66 -3.60 19.67
N ASP A 4 25.07 -2.85 18.65
CA ASP A 4 24.78 -1.41 18.54
C ASP A 4 23.42 -1.15 17.88
N GLY A 5 22.67 -2.22 17.58
CA GLY A 5 21.34 -2.17 17.00
C GLY A 5 21.34 -1.85 15.51
N ASN A 6 22.52 -1.79 14.86
CA ASN A 6 22.63 -1.38 13.47
C ASN A 6 22.96 -2.56 12.55
N GLY A 7 22.38 -2.53 11.35
CA GLY A 7 22.65 -3.51 10.30
C GLY A 7 22.57 -2.88 8.92
N SER A 8 23.35 -3.41 7.98
CA SER A 8 23.22 -3.05 6.58
C SER A 8 23.42 -4.27 5.68
N TYR A 9 22.81 -4.20 4.50
CA TYR A 9 22.85 -5.23 3.49
C TYR A 9 22.90 -4.56 2.12
N GLU A 10 23.74 -5.09 1.23
CA GLU A 10 23.76 -4.72 -0.17
C GLU A 10 23.93 -5.98 -1.02
N ALA A 11 23.22 -6.04 -2.14
CA ALA A 11 23.37 -7.10 -3.12
C ALA A 11 23.13 -6.61 -4.53
N THR A 12 23.89 -7.16 -5.47
CA THR A 12 23.72 -6.92 -6.90
C THR A 12 23.62 -8.26 -7.62
N TRP A 13 22.56 -8.44 -8.41
CA TRP A 13 22.43 -9.55 -9.34
C TRP A 13 22.60 -9.03 -10.76
N THR A 14 23.52 -9.62 -11.51
CA THR A 14 23.77 -9.30 -12.92
C THR A 14 23.30 -10.46 -13.78
N PHE A 15 22.58 -10.15 -14.84
CA PHE A 15 22.01 -11.15 -15.74
C PHE A 15 22.85 -11.25 -17.04
N PRO A 16 22.80 -12.41 -17.74
CA PRO A 16 23.43 -12.57 -19.05
C PRO A 16 22.92 -11.54 -20.08
N ALA A 17 23.75 -11.22 -21.08
CA ALA A 17 23.50 -10.14 -22.04
C ALA A 17 22.20 -10.26 -22.86
N GLU A 18 21.69 -11.48 -23.06
CA GLU A 18 20.42 -11.72 -23.78
C GLU A 18 19.18 -11.64 -22.88
N SER A 19 19.35 -11.38 -21.59
CA SER A 19 18.25 -11.25 -20.64
C SER A 19 17.55 -9.90 -20.78
N TYR A 20 16.25 -9.87 -20.51
CA TYR A 20 15.48 -8.61 -20.46
C TYR A 20 15.98 -7.65 -19.36
N LEU A 21 16.38 -8.22 -18.22
CA LEU A 21 16.98 -7.48 -17.11
C LEU A 21 18.50 -7.42 -17.29
N LYS A 22 19.11 -6.31 -16.91
CA LYS A 22 20.57 -6.15 -16.88
C LYS A 22 21.10 -6.37 -15.47
N THR A 23 20.59 -5.60 -14.51
CA THR A 23 20.99 -5.68 -13.09
C THR A 23 19.82 -5.42 -12.16
N ILE A 24 19.81 -6.10 -11.02
CA ILE A 24 19.00 -5.73 -9.85
C ILE A 24 19.97 -5.38 -8.73
N PHE A 25 19.86 -4.17 -8.19
CA PHE A 25 20.56 -3.74 -6.98
C PHE A 25 19.55 -3.63 -5.84
N ARG A 26 19.89 -4.18 -4.68
CA ARG A 26 19.13 -4.02 -3.44
C ARG A 26 20.04 -3.56 -2.32
N SER A 27 19.55 -2.65 -1.49
CA SER A 27 20.19 -2.31 -0.23
C SER A 27 19.16 -2.17 0.88
N ALA A 28 19.58 -2.50 2.09
CA ALA A 28 18.84 -2.23 3.31
C ALA A 28 19.78 -1.64 4.36
N ALA A 29 19.33 -0.62 5.06
CA ALA A 29 19.94 -0.16 6.30
C ALA A 29 18.89 -0.24 7.40
N VAL A 30 19.26 -0.79 8.55
CA VAL A 30 18.38 -0.94 9.71
C VAL A 30 19.07 -0.42 10.95
N SER A 31 18.31 0.21 11.83
CA SER A 31 18.77 0.66 13.14
C SER A 31 17.67 0.47 14.17
N ALA A 32 17.98 -0.13 15.30
CA ALA A 32 17.09 -0.33 16.43
C ALA A 32 17.64 0.39 17.65
N ASP A 33 16.85 1.28 18.24
CA ASP A 33 17.14 1.91 19.51
C ASP A 33 16.18 1.37 20.57
N SER A 34 16.68 0.46 21.40
CA SER A 34 15.91 -0.14 22.50
C SER A 34 15.61 0.83 23.64
N VAL A 35 16.38 1.93 23.77
CA VAL A 35 16.16 2.95 24.81
C VAL A 35 15.09 3.94 24.35
N ALA A 36 15.18 4.36 23.09
CA ALA A 36 14.20 5.27 22.50
C ALA A 36 12.91 4.53 22.05
N GLY A 37 12.94 3.20 21.92
CA GLY A 37 11.79 2.40 21.53
C GLY A 37 11.48 2.48 20.03
N TYR A 38 12.50 2.63 19.19
CA TYR A 38 12.34 2.77 17.74
C TYR A 38 13.06 1.68 16.96
N PHE A 39 12.47 1.29 15.83
CA PHE A 39 13.12 0.57 14.76
C PHE A 39 12.95 1.37 13.46
N HIS A 40 14.06 1.66 12.80
CA HIS A 40 14.07 2.33 11.50
C HIS A 40 14.69 1.41 10.47
N SER A 41 14.13 1.43 9.26
CA SER A 41 14.74 0.78 8.11
C SER A 41 14.57 1.62 6.85
N ASN A 42 15.59 1.56 6.00
CA ASN A 42 15.60 2.13 4.66
C ASN A 42 15.92 1.01 3.69
N PHE A 43 14.95 0.67 2.85
CA PHE A 43 15.11 -0.29 1.77
C PHE A 43 15.19 0.48 0.45
N PHE A 44 16.03 0.00 -0.45
CA PHE A 44 16.13 0.53 -1.79
C PHE A 44 16.33 -0.61 -2.77
N GLU A 45 15.59 -0.58 -3.87
CA GLU A 45 15.76 -1.47 -5.01
C GLU A 45 15.89 -0.63 -6.28
N ARG A 46 16.83 -1.00 -7.15
CA ARG A 46 16.96 -0.47 -8.51
C ARG A 46 17.03 -1.62 -9.50
N ILE A 47 16.22 -1.55 -10.54
CA ILE A 47 16.21 -2.49 -11.65
C ILE A 47 16.69 -1.73 -12.89
N ASP A 48 17.82 -2.14 -13.44
CA ASP A 48 18.30 -1.65 -14.72
C ASP A 48 17.92 -2.67 -15.81
N PHE A 49 17.18 -2.23 -16.83
CA PHE A 49 16.74 -3.07 -17.93
C PHE A 49 17.80 -3.10 -19.05
N ALA A 50 17.79 -4.15 -19.87
CA ALA A 50 18.69 -4.26 -21.02
C ALA A 50 18.42 -3.16 -22.07
N SER A 51 17.20 -2.63 -22.13
CA SER A 51 16.82 -1.47 -22.96
C SER A 51 17.53 -0.16 -22.56
N GLY A 52 18.11 -0.10 -21.36
CA GLY A 52 18.63 1.12 -20.76
C GLY A 52 17.63 1.85 -19.86
N ASP A 53 16.37 1.41 -19.81
CA ASP A 53 15.39 1.89 -18.83
C ASP A 53 15.81 1.49 -17.43
N VAL A 54 15.30 2.22 -16.45
CA VAL A 54 15.58 1.95 -15.04
C VAL A 54 14.32 2.22 -14.24
N ASP A 55 13.99 1.32 -13.33
CA ASP A 55 13.01 1.52 -12.27
C ASP A 55 13.71 1.49 -10.91
N SER A 56 13.17 2.21 -9.93
CA SER A 56 13.64 2.11 -8.56
C SER A 56 12.56 2.45 -7.56
N VAL A 57 12.65 1.85 -6.38
CA VAL A 57 11.81 2.15 -5.23
C VAL A 57 12.68 2.34 -3.99
N ARG A 58 12.31 3.31 -3.17
CA ARG A 58 12.83 3.50 -1.82
C ARG A 58 11.67 3.38 -0.84
N ILE A 59 11.90 2.65 0.24
CA ILE A 59 10.95 2.47 1.32
C ILE A 59 11.64 2.84 2.62
N ASN A 60 11.11 3.84 3.31
CA ASN A 60 11.50 4.14 4.69
C ASN A 60 10.40 3.60 5.61
N PHE A 61 10.77 2.72 6.51
CA PHE A 61 9.88 2.14 7.48
C PHE A 61 10.34 2.54 8.89
N THR A 62 9.40 2.86 9.76
CA THR A 62 9.67 3.21 11.15
C THR A 62 8.63 2.58 12.03
N LYS A 63 9.04 1.87 13.08
CA LYS A 63 8.18 1.36 14.14
C LYS A 63 8.54 2.06 15.45
N ASP A 64 7.56 2.72 16.04
CA ASP A 64 7.56 3.21 17.42
C ASP A 64 6.88 2.15 18.29
N PHE A 65 7.67 1.49 19.14
CA PHE A 65 7.18 0.42 20.02
C PHE A 65 6.43 0.95 21.23
N PHE A 66 6.66 2.19 21.65
CA PHE A 66 5.98 2.75 22.82
C PHE A 66 4.60 3.29 22.48
N ASN A 67 4.44 3.83 21.27
CA ASN A 67 3.16 4.33 20.78
C ASN A 67 2.42 3.32 19.90
N ASN A 68 3.02 2.15 19.61
CA ASN A 68 2.48 1.15 18.68
C ASN A 68 2.16 1.70 17.28
N ILE A 69 2.97 2.65 16.82
CA ILE A 69 2.80 3.30 15.51
C ILE A 69 3.84 2.76 14.54
N THR A 70 3.40 2.42 13.34
CA THR A 70 4.27 2.05 12.22
C THR A 70 4.06 3.02 11.08
N THR A 71 5.12 3.63 10.57
CA THR A 71 5.08 4.52 9.40
C THR A 71 5.84 3.91 8.23
N LEU A 72 5.26 4.00 7.04
CA LEU A 72 5.83 3.54 5.78
C LEU A 72 5.79 4.69 4.77
N ASN A 73 6.96 5.15 4.34
CA ASN A 73 7.09 6.13 3.27
C ASN A 73 7.71 5.46 2.05
N VAL A 74 7.07 5.60 0.90
CA VAL A 74 7.50 4.97 -0.35
C VAL A 74 7.75 6.07 -1.38
N THR A 75 8.82 5.94 -2.15
CA THR A 75 9.13 6.83 -3.28
C THR A 75 9.63 6.00 -4.44
N ARG A 76 9.07 6.20 -5.63
CA ARG A 76 9.50 5.53 -6.87
C ARG A 76 10.15 6.51 -7.83
N ARG A 77 10.98 5.97 -8.72
CA ARG A 77 11.67 6.75 -9.75
C ARG A 77 10.72 7.49 -10.69
N ASN A 78 9.59 6.87 -11.01
CA ASN A 78 8.58 7.43 -11.91
C ASN A 78 7.76 8.57 -11.27
N GLY A 79 8.16 9.07 -10.11
CA GLY A 79 7.49 10.16 -9.41
C GLY A 79 6.33 9.73 -8.52
N ALA A 80 5.92 8.46 -8.53
CA ALA A 80 4.91 7.96 -7.60
C ALA A 80 5.47 7.89 -6.17
N TYR A 81 4.67 8.23 -5.17
CA TYR A 81 5.08 8.19 -3.76
C TYR A 81 3.88 8.02 -2.84
N GLY A 82 4.10 7.64 -1.58
CA GLY A 82 3.03 7.53 -0.60
C GLY A 82 3.56 7.49 0.82
N SER A 83 2.66 7.74 1.77
CA SER A 83 2.91 7.67 3.20
C SER A 83 1.75 6.97 3.86
N PHE A 84 2.04 5.95 4.66
CA PHE A 84 1.07 5.19 5.42
C PHE A 84 1.47 5.10 6.87
N THR A 85 0.50 5.18 7.76
CA THR A 85 0.64 5.05 9.20
C THR A 85 -0.32 3.98 9.69
N MET A 86 0.20 2.96 10.36
CA MET A 86 -0.56 1.95 11.08
C MET A 86 -0.48 2.23 12.58
N GLU A 87 -1.61 2.37 13.24
CA GLU A 87 -1.73 2.47 14.69
C GLU A 87 -2.35 1.17 15.22
N GLU A 88 -1.63 0.44 16.05
CA GLU A 88 -2.11 -0.84 16.62
C GLU A 88 -2.67 -0.63 18.03
N GLN A 89 -3.93 -1.01 18.23
CA GLN A 89 -4.64 -0.96 19.51
C GLN A 89 -5.12 -2.38 19.88
N ASP A 90 -5.54 -2.57 21.14
CA ASP A 90 -5.85 -3.91 21.68
C ASP A 90 -6.90 -4.71 20.89
N GLN A 91 -7.82 -4.03 20.21
CA GLN A 91 -8.95 -4.64 19.50
C GLN A 91 -9.01 -4.28 18.01
N LEU A 92 -8.17 -3.33 17.59
CA LEU A 92 -8.28 -2.65 16.30
C LEU A 92 -6.91 -2.13 15.88
N SER A 93 -6.53 -2.42 14.64
CA SER A 93 -5.42 -1.73 13.97
C SER A 93 -5.96 -0.83 12.87
N VAL A 94 -5.51 0.43 12.85
CA VAL A 94 -5.97 1.43 11.88
C VAL A 94 -4.81 1.82 10.98
N LEU A 95 -4.94 1.54 9.67
CA LEU A 95 -4.07 2.06 8.63
C LEU A 95 -4.69 3.33 8.07
N THR A 96 -3.93 4.41 8.03
CA THR A 96 -4.28 5.63 7.30
C THR A 96 -3.13 6.03 6.40
N GLY A 97 -3.40 6.73 5.31
CA GLY A 97 -2.33 7.22 4.47
C GLY A 97 -2.80 7.61 3.08
N TYR A 98 -1.83 7.83 2.22
CA TYR A 98 -2.09 8.19 0.85
C TYR A 98 -1.06 7.62 -0.11
N TRP A 99 -1.45 7.58 -1.38
CA TRP A 99 -0.58 7.27 -2.51
C TRP A 99 -0.82 8.26 -3.64
N VAL A 100 0.26 8.80 -4.20
CA VAL A 100 0.24 9.58 -5.43
C VAL A 100 0.80 8.72 -6.56
N THR A 101 0.00 8.51 -7.60
CA THR A 101 0.40 7.72 -8.76
C THR A 101 1.36 8.50 -9.66
N HIS A 102 2.01 7.81 -10.60
CA HIS A 102 2.87 8.46 -11.58
C HIS A 102 2.11 9.44 -12.50
N ASP A 103 0.81 9.21 -12.69
CA ASP A 103 -0.11 10.10 -13.43
C ASP A 103 -0.69 11.20 -12.54
N SER A 104 -0.13 11.40 -11.34
CA SER A 104 -0.52 12.42 -10.37
C SER A 104 -1.88 12.25 -9.69
N PHE A 105 -2.60 11.14 -9.88
CA PHE A 105 -3.80 10.85 -9.08
C PHE A 105 -3.42 10.69 -7.61
N TYR A 106 -4.21 11.30 -6.72
CA TYR A 106 -4.05 11.18 -5.28
C TYR A 106 -5.08 10.20 -4.74
N VAL A 107 -4.61 9.17 -4.04
CA VAL A 107 -5.44 8.14 -3.43
C VAL A 107 -5.32 8.29 -1.93
N ASP A 108 -6.41 8.67 -1.27
CA ASP A 108 -6.54 8.65 0.18
C ASP A 108 -7.00 7.27 0.63
N VAL A 109 -6.39 6.71 1.67
CA VAL A 109 -6.63 5.33 2.10
C VAL A 109 -6.83 5.27 3.61
N ARG A 110 -7.87 4.55 4.03
CA ARG A 110 -8.07 4.13 5.42
C ARG A 110 -8.48 2.66 5.43
N ALA A 111 -7.83 1.86 6.27
CA ALA A 111 -8.25 0.50 6.55
C ALA A 111 -8.26 0.25 8.05
N GLU A 112 -9.18 -0.59 8.47
CA GLU A 112 -9.37 -0.99 9.86
C GLU A 112 -9.37 -2.52 9.92
N TYR A 113 -8.58 -3.08 10.82
CA TYR A 113 -8.49 -4.51 11.03
C TYR A 113 -8.87 -4.84 12.47
N TYR A 114 -9.94 -5.62 12.63
CA TYR A 114 -10.51 -5.95 13.92
C TYR A 114 -9.98 -7.30 14.44
N GLN A 115 -9.96 -7.47 15.76
CA GLN A 115 -9.42 -8.70 16.38
C GLN A 115 -10.19 -9.97 15.98
N ASP A 116 -11.47 -9.85 15.63
CA ASP A 116 -12.29 -10.98 15.16
C ASP A 116 -11.93 -11.45 13.75
N GLY A 117 -11.01 -10.76 13.06
CA GLY A 117 -10.59 -11.04 11.70
C GLY A 117 -11.38 -10.29 10.63
N SER A 118 -12.40 -9.51 11.01
CA SER A 118 -13.10 -8.63 10.09
C SER A 118 -12.26 -7.41 9.75
N SER A 119 -12.58 -6.75 8.63
CA SER A 119 -11.90 -5.51 8.25
C SER A 119 -12.79 -4.55 7.48
N TYR A 120 -12.44 -3.27 7.52
CA TYR A 120 -13.01 -2.23 6.69
C TYR A 120 -11.91 -1.60 5.82
N LEU A 121 -12.24 -1.30 4.57
CA LEU A 121 -11.37 -0.58 3.64
C LEU A 121 -12.14 0.56 3.00
N TYR A 122 -11.60 1.75 3.14
CA TYR A 122 -12.00 2.96 2.44
C TYR A 122 -10.84 3.43 1.57
N TYR A 123 -11.14 3.81 0.33
CA TYR A 123 -10.25 4.69 -0.40
C TYR A 123 -11.00 5.66 -1.30
N ALA A 124 -10.43 6.84 -1.46
CA ALA A 124 -10.93 7.88 -2.36
C ALA A 124 -9.84 8.32 -3.32
N VAL A 125 -10.18 8.43 -4.60
CA VAL A 125 -9.29 8.86 -5.66
C VAL A 125 -9.66 10.27 -6.07
N TYR A 126 -8.68 11.16 -6.10
CA TYR A 126 -8.78 12.54 -6.53
C TYR A 126 -7.93 12.75 -7.77
N GLN A 127 -8.32 13.72 -8.59
CA GLN A 127 -7.60 14.08 -9.82
C GLN A 127 -6.12 14.37 -9.56
N ASN A 128 -5.83 14.99 -8.40
CA ASN A 128 -4.49 15.21 -7.87
C ASN A 128 -4.55 15.61 -6.40
N ARG A 129 -3.39 15.81 -5.78
CA ARG A 129 -3.26 16.21 -4.38
C ARG A 129 -3.90 17.56 -4.06
N ALA A 130 -3.81 18.54 -4.97
CA ALA A 130 -4.39 19.86 -4.73
C ALA A 130 -5.92 19.79 -4.68
N SER A 131 -6.56 18.94 -5.48
CA SER A 131 -7.99 18.70 -5.40
C SER A 131 -8.42 18.18 -4.02
N PHE A 132 -7.69 17.22 -3.44
CA PHE A 132 -7.93 16.77 -2.07
C PHE A 132 -7.77 17.91 -1.05
N GLU A 133 -6.65 18.65 -1.12
CA GLU A 133 -6.35 19.74 -0.17
C GLU A 133 -7.35 20.91 -0.26
N ASN A 134 -7.93 21.14 -1.44
CA ASN A 134 -8.98 22.14 -1.64
C ASN A 134 -10.38 21.67 -1.23
N GLY A 135 -10.55 20.37 -0.94
CA GLY A 135 -11.84 19.77 -0.63
C GLY A 135 -12.75 19.53 -1.83
N ASP A 136 -12.17 19.36 -3.03
CA ASP A 136 -12.92 18.92 -4.22
C ASP A 136 -13.47 17.51 -4.01
N ASP A 137 -14.56 17.17 -4.70
CA ASP A 137 -15.11 15.82 -4.66
C ASP A 137 -14.15 14.79 -5.31
N PRO A 138 -14.03 13.58 -4.75
CA PRO A 138 -13.26 12.50 -5.35
C PRO A 138 -13.90 12.00 -6.66
N ILE A 139 -13.08 11.61 -7.63
CA ILE A 139 -13.52 11.00 -8.90
C ILE A 139 -13.98 9.55 -8.72
N LEU A 140 -13.53 8.90 -7.64
CA LEU A 140 -13.94 7.56 -7.25
C LEU A 140 -13.85 7.43 -5.73
N VAL A 141 -14.86 6.79 -5.13
CA VAL A 141 -14.84 6.37 -3.72
C VAL A 141 -15.17 4.90 -3.67
N ALA A 142 -14.44 4.13 -2.87
CA ALA A 142 -14.76 2.75 -2.62
C ALA A 142 -14.73 2.45 -1.13
N GLU A 143 -15.69 1.66 -0.69
CA GLU A 143 -15.86 1.23 0.70
C GLU A 143 -16.17 -0.25 0.71
N TYR A 144 -15.49 -1.01 1.57
CA TYR A 144 -15.68 -2.44 1.71
C TYR A 144 -15.66 -2.83 3.17
N ASN A 145 -16.54 -3.76 3.54
CA ASN A 145 -16.52 -4.50 4.79
C ASN A 145 -16.26 -5.96 4.47
N PHE A 146 -15.29 -6.56 5.16
CA PHE A 146 -14.95 -7.97 5.03
C PHE A 146 -15.24 -8.68 6.34
N ALA A 147 -15.91 -9.82 6.23
CA ALA A 147 -16.13 -10.73 7.33
C ALA A 147 -14.87 -11.59 7.59
N PRO A 148 -14.76 -12.21 8.78
CA PRO A 148 -13.61 -13.06 9.13
C PRO A 148 -13.38 -14.27 8.22
N ASP A 149 -14.40 -14.71 7.50
CA ASP A 149 -14.33 -15.81 6.53
C ASP A 149 -13.79 -15.38 5.15
N GLY A 150 -13.50 -14.09 4.97
CA GLY A 150 -13.02 -13.51 3.72
C GLY A 150 -14.14 -13.07 2.76
N SER A 151 -15.41 -13.35 3.06
CA SER A 151 -16.53 -12.75 2.36
C SER A 151 -16.63 -11.26 2.65
N GLY A 152 -17.34 -10.51 1.81
CA GLY A 152 -17.47 -9.08 2.01
C GLY A 152 -18.52 -8.42 1.15
N GLU A 153 -18.83 -7.18 1.52
CA GLU A 153 -19.73 -6.30 0.80
C GLU A 153 -19.11 -4.92 0.68
N GLY A 154 -19.49 -4.19 -0.35
CA GLY A 154 -18.97 -2.86 -0.56
C GLY A 154 -19.74 -2.07 -1.59
N VAL A 155 -19.32 -0.82 -1.72
CA VAL A 155 -19.85 0.12 -2.69
C VAL A 155 -18.71 0.84 -3.36
N VAL A 156 -18.78 0.95 -4.68
CA VAL A 156 -17.91 1.83 -5.46
C VAL A 156 -18.78 2.92 -6.04
N ARG A 157 -18.39 4.18 -5.85
CA ARG A 157 -19.05 5.35 -6.42
C ARG A 157 -18.12 5.99 -7.43
N LYS A 158 -18.60 6.14 -8.66
CA LYS A 158 -17.84 6.71 -9.78
C LYS A 158 -18.79 7.37 -10.75
N ASP A 159 -18.48 8.60 -11.17
CA ASP A 159 -19.28 9.35 -12.16
C ASP A 159 -20.78 9.48 -11.81
N GLY A 160 -21.09 9.56 -10.51
CA GLY A 160 -22.48 9.63 -10.01
C GLY A 160 -23.22 8.29 -9.97
N GLU A 161 -22.61 7.20 -10.43
CA GLU A 161 -23.13 5.85 -10.32
C GLU A 161 -22.64 5.17 -9.05
N THR A 162 -23.48 4.30 -8.48
CA THR A 162 -23.12 3.43 -7.35
C THR A 162 -23.17 1.98 -7.79
N TYR A 163 -22.06 1.30 -7.60
CA TYR A 163 -21.87 -0.10 -7.90
C TYR A 163 -21.83 -0.87 -6.58
N GLU A 164 -22.76 -1.80 -6.40
CA GLU A 164 -22.73 -2.70 -5.24
C GLU A 164 -21.76 -3.84 -5.53
N VAL A 165 -20.89 -4.14 -4.58
CA VAL A 165 -19.90 -5.22 -4.70
C VAL A 165 -20.16 -6.23 -3.59
N THR A 166 -20.16 -7.51 -3.96
CA THR A 166 -20.18 -8.62 -3.00
C THR A 166 -19.05 -9.57 -3.32
N LEU A 167 -18.44 -10.15 -2.29
CA LEU A 167 -17.36 -11.12 -2.37
C LEU A 167 -17.76 -12.33 -1.52
N ASP A 168 -17.63 -13.53 -2.08
CA ASP A 168 -17.78 -14.76 -1.28
C ASP A 168 -16.44 -15.23 -0.70
N ASP A 169 -16.52 -16.21 0.20
CA ASP A 169 -15.36 -16.86 0.86
C ASP A 169 -14.50 -17.69 -0.12
N GLY A 170 -14.99 -17.94 -1.33
CA GLY A 170 -14.26 -18.58 -2.43
C GLY A 170 -13.46 -17.60 -3.31
N GLY A 171 -13.57 -16.29 -3.05
CA GLY A 171 -12.92 -15.25 -3.85
C GLY A 171 -13.62 -14.92 -5.16
N VAL A 172 -14.89 -15.32 -5.31
CA VAL A 172 -15.76 -14.88 -6.41
C VAL A 172 -16.41 -13.57 -6.01
N GLY A 173 -16.19 -12.56 -6.84
CA GLY A 173 -16.82 -11.25 -6.71
C GLY A 173 -17.96 -11.05 -7.69
N GLN A 174 -18.93 -10.24 -7.29
CA GLN A 174 -20.00 -9.75 -8.14
C GLN A 174 -20.11 -8.24 -8.00
N ILE A 175 -20.20 -7.53 -9.14
CA ILE A 175 -20.52 -6.11 -9.22
C ILE A 175 -21.94 -5.98 -9.76
N THR A 176 -22.76 -5.16 -9.11
CA THR A 176 -24.14 -4.88 -9.51
C THR A 176 -24.34 -3.38 -9.78
N LEU A 177 -24.89 -3.04 -10.95
CA LEU A 177 -25.30 -1.68 -11.31
C LEU A 177 -26.70 -1.73 -11.92
N ASN A 178 -27.68 -1.06 -11.30
CA ASN A 178 -29.06 -1.00 -11.82
C ASN A 178 -29.66 -2.38 -12.17
N GLY A 179 -29.31 -3.41 -11.39
CA GLY A 179 -29.74 -4.80 -11.60
C GLY A 179 -28.91 -5.61 -12.60
N ALA A 180 -28.04 -4.97 -13.39
CA ALA A 180 -27.05 -5.67 -14.21
C ALA A 180 -25.92 -6.21 -13.33
N LYS A 181 -25.47 -7.43 -13.60
CA LYS A 181 -24.47 -8.15 -12.80
C LYS A 181 -23.28 -8.57 -13.63
N ALA A 182 -22.08 -8.39 -13.10
CA ALA A 182 -20.84 -8.92 -13.65
C ALA A 182 -20.09 -9.69 -12.55
N GLN A 183 -19.57 -10.87 -12.89
CA GLN A 183 -18.77 -11.68 -11.97
C GLN A 183 -17.28 -11.61 -12.31
N PHE A 184 -16.44 -11.71 -11.28
CA PHE A 184 -14.98 -11.75 -11.41
C PHE A 184 -14.38 -12.72 -10.38
N ASN A 185 -13.18 -13.21 -10.63
CA ASN A 185 -12.42 -14.04 -9.69
C ASN A 185 -11.22 -13.24 -9.19
N MET A 186 -11.03 -13.16 -7.87
CA MET A 186 -9.88 -12.45 -7.29
C MET A 186 -8.59 -13.27 -7.35
N TYR A 187 -8.70 -14.60 -7.35
CA TYR A 187 -7.57 -15.53 -7.39
C TYR A 187 -7.44 -16.11 -8.81
N GLN A 188 -6.77 -15.39 -9.70
CA GLN A 188 -6.30 -15.92 -10.99
C GLN A 188 -4.77 -15.89 -11.06
#